data_AF-A0A433A0I9-F1
#
_entry.id   AF-A0A433A0I9-F1
#
_cell.length_a   1.000
_cell.length_b   1.000
_cell.length_c   1.000
_cell.angle_alpha   90.00
_cell.angle_beta   90.00
_cell.angle_gamma   90.00
#
_symmetry.space_group_name_H-M   'P 1'
#
loop_
_entity.id
_entity.type
_entity.pdbx_description
1 polymer ?
#
loop_
_entity_poly.entity_id
_entity_poly.type
_entity_poly.pdbx_seq_one_letter_code
_entity_poly.pdbx_strand_id
1 'polypeptide(L)'
;MTNLQLQAYIVRPISYSSFNPSPPVGGIAGGEKTGCQSIVLAAGYPEDKDGGEEFTYTGSGGRDLKTGNKRTSSQTSDQAMDRFNLALAMTCAAKLDKKNGADAGDDWQKSRPIRVVRGEKLGMHHPEFAPAKGQRYDGLYKVVKVCVYIIIDEREEPRVSCN
;
A
#
# COMPACT_ATOMS: atom_id res chain seq x y z
N MET A 1 -9.63 -10.06 -18.58
CA MET A 1 -10.41 -8.90 -18.05
C MET A 1 -9.39 -7.90 -17.58
N THR A 2 -9.46 -6.66 -18.03
CA THR A 2 -8.49 -5.64 -17.61
C THR A 2 -8.99 -4.98 -16.33
N ASN A 3 -8.20 -5.01 -15.25
CA ASN A 3 -8.53 -4.29 -14.02
C ASN A 3 -7.41 -3.31 -13.66
N LEU A 4 -7.79 -2.10 -13.25
CA LEU A 4 -6.88 -1.11 -12.70
C LEU A 4 -6.57 -1.43 -11.24
N GLN A 5 -5.29 -1.42 -10.89
CA GLN A 5 -4.83 -1.49 -9.52
C GLN A 5 -3.92 -0.31 -9.19
N LEU A 6 -3.90 0.07 -7.91
CA LEU A 6 -3.01 1.08 -7.38
C LEU A 6 -1.92 0.39 -6.57
N GLN A 7 -0.66 0.70 -6.85
CA GLN A 7 0.46 0.19 -6.05
C GLN A 7 1.36 1.34 -5.61
N ALA A 8 1.77 1.29 -4.36
CA ALA A 8 2.78 2.17 -3.79
C ALA A 8 4.07 1.40 -3.53
N TYR A 9 5.21 2.00 -3.85
CA TYR A 9 6.52 1.51 -3.44
C TYR A 9 7.01 2.35 -2.26
N ILE A 10 7.37 1.67 -1.18
CA ILE A 10 7.53 2.23 0.15
C ILE A 10 8.84 1.73 0.74
N VAL A 11 9.61 2.64 1.33
CA VAL A 11 10.95 2.34 1.86
C VAL A 11 11.14 2.89 3.27
N ARG A 12 11.97 2.23 4.06
CA ARG A 12 12.34 2.65 5.40
C ARG A 12 13.52 3.65 5.32
N PRO A 13 13.43 4.83 5.95
CA PRO A 13 14.57 5.71 6.09
C PRO A 13 15.55 5.16 7.13
N ILE A 14 16.85 5.37 6.88
CA ILE A 14 17.99 4.87 7.70
C ILE A 14 17.95 5.38 9.16
N SER A 15 17.18 6.45 9.46
CA SER A 15 16.99 6.93 10.83
C SER A 15 15.51 7.18 11.12
N TYR A 16 14.99 6.66 12.25
CA TYR A 16 14.08 7.30 13.21
C TYR A 16 13.61 6.33 14.31
N SER A 17 13.25 6.91 15.46
CA SER A 17 12.96 6.25 16.75
C SER A 17 11.61 5.53 16.83
N SER A 18 11.51 4.63 17.81
CA SER A 18 10.34 3.81 18.13
C SER A 18 9.18 4.63 18.72
N PHE A 19 8.11 4.80 17.94
CA PHE A 19 6.82 5.31 18.42
C PHE A 19 5.72 4.29 18.09
N ASN A 20 5.03 3.75 19.10
CA ASN A 20 4.07 2.65 18.92
C ASN A 20 2.61 3.09 19.14
N PRO A 21 1.86 3.45 18.08
CA PRO A 21 0.41 3.68 18.18
C PRO A 21 -0.41 2.52 17.61
N SER A 22 -1.68 2.45 18.03
CA SER A 22 -2.62 1.39 17.61
C SER A 22 -2.79 1.29 16.09
N PRO A 23 -2.78 0.06 15.54
CA PRO A 23 -3.04 -0.18 14.13
C PRO A 23 -4.49 0.13 13.77
N PRO A 24 -4.74 0.61 12.55
CA PRO A 24 -6.10 0.79 12.07
C PRO A 24 -6.81 -0.55 11.84
N VAL A 25 -8.16 -0.53 11.91
CA VAL A 25 -8.99 -1.70 11.60
C VAL A 25 -8.94 -2.04 10.10
N GLY A 26 -8.70 -1.03 9.24
CA GLY A 26 -8.50 -1.20 7.79
C GLY A 26 -7.02 -1.25 7.40
N GLY A 27 -6.72 -1.72 6.19
CA GLY A 27 -5.33 -1.85 5.70
C GLY A 27 -4.58 -0.51 5.57
N ILE A 28 -5.29 0.59 5.34
CA ILE A 28 -4.76 1.95 5.29
C ILE A 28 -5.57 2.81 6.27
N ALA A 29 -4.90 3.71 7.01
CA ALA A 29 -5.55 4.79 7.71
C ALA A 29 -4.98 6.15 7.35
N GLY A 30 -5.88 7.12 7.25
CA GLY A 30 -5.60 8.48 6.85
C GLY A 30 -6.85 9.13 6.27
N GLY A 31 -6.67 10.34 5.76
CA GLY A 31 -7.72 11.07 5.06
C GLY A 31 -7.13 11.84 3.89
N GLU A 32 -7.96 12.21 2.92
CA GLU A 32 -7.52 12.90 1.71
C GLU A 32 -6.77 14.22 2.00
N LYS A 33 -7.21 14.93 3.05
CA LYS A 33 -6.57 16.20 3.48
C LYS A 33 -5.30 15.98 4.31
N THR A 34 -5.28 14.95 5.16
CA THR A 34 -4.20 14.70 6.13
C THR A 34 -3.12 13.78 5.61
N GLY A 35 -3.36 13.05 4.52
CA GLY A 35 -2.50 11.97 4.03
C GLY A 35 -2.68 10.66 4.79
N CYS A 36 -1.93 9.66 4.37
CA CYS A 36 -1.83 8.38 5.03
C CYS A 36 -0.98 8.51 6.30
N GLN A 37 -1.47 7.91 7.38
CA GLN A 37 -0.82 7.90 8.69
C GLN A 37 -0.22 6.54 9.02
N SER A 38 -0.86 5.45 8.57
CA SER A 38 -0.41 4.09 8.82
C SER A 38 -0.98 3.10 7.83
N ILE A 39 -0.23 2.03 7.58
CA ILE A 39 -0.65 0.88 6.78
C ILE A 39 -0.37 -0.44 7.49
N VAL A 40 -1.12 -1.47 7.12
CA VAL A 40 -0.98 -2.84 7.64
C VAL A 40 -0.68 -3.81 6.51
N LEU A 41 0.42 -4.54 6.62
CA LEU A 41 0.81 -5.64 5.75
C LEU A 41 0.27 -6.96 6.30
N ALA A 42 -0.74 -7.54 5.65
CA ALA A 42 -1.44 -8.72 6.15
C ALA A 42 -1.83 -9.73 5.05
N ALA A 43 -1.04 -9.81 3.97
CA ALA A 43 -1.28 -10.69 2.81
C ALA A 43 -2.68 -10.51 2.19
N GLY A 44 -3.11 -9.26 2.03
CA GLY A 44 -4.40 -8.93 1.40
C GLY A 44 -4.39 -9.05 -0.13
N TYR A 45 -3.19 -9.01 -0.72
CA TYR A 45 -2.91 -9.00 -2.15
C TYR A 45 -1.68 -9.88 -2.40
N PRO A 46 -1.80 -10.99 -3.13
CA PRO A 46 -0.69 -11.93 -3.38
C PRO A 46 0.49 -11.32 -4.15
N GLU A 47 0.24 -10.27 -4.91
CA GLU A 47 1.22 -9.55 -5.73
C GLU A 47 2.12 -8.58 -4.94
N ASP A 48 1.77 -8.28 -3.69
CA ASP A 48 2.62 -7.47 -2.81
C ASP A 48 3.94 -8.21 -2.53
N LYS A 49 5.07 -7.51 -2.64
CA LYS A 49 6.41 -8.02 -2.31
C LYS A 49 6.92 -7.29 -1.08
N ASP A 50 7.36 -8.03 -0.06
CA ASP A 50 7.98 -7.45 1.13
C ASP A 50 9.46 -7.81 1.20
N GLY A 51 10.33 -6.81 1.17
CA GLY A 51 11.79 -6.92 1.34
C GLY A 51 12.26 -6.43 2.71
N GLY A 52 11.35 -6.20 3.65
CA GLY A 52 11.67 -5.71 4.99
C GLY A 52 11.88 -4.20 5.00
N GLU A 53 13.01 -3.74 4.48
CA GLU A 53 13.33 -2.31 4.39
C GLU A 53 12.57 -1.60 3.26
N GLU A 54 12.10 -2.35 2.26
CA GLU A 54 11.30 -1.86 1.15
C GLU A 54 10.19 -2.84 0.79
N PHE A 55 9.08 -2.35 0.26
CA PHE A 55 7.99 -3.22 -0.18
C PHE A 55 7.06 -2.52 -1.18
N THR A 56 6.31 -3.33 -1.93
CA THR A 56 5.16 -2.87 -2.72
C THR A 56 3.86 -3.10 -1.95
N TYR A 57 2.94 -2.15 -2.07
CA TYR A 57 1.66 -2.17 -1.38
C TYR A 57 0.51 -1.84 -2.33
N THR A 58 -0.39 -2.80 -2.54
CA THR A 58 -1.60 -2.61 -3.33
C THR A 58 -2.69 -1.88 -2.54
N GLY A 59 -3.30 -0.89 -3.18
CA GLY A 59 -4.41 -0.10 -2.66
C GLY A 59 -5.65 -0.93 -2.36
N SER A 60 -6.61 -0.32 -1.66
CA SER A 60 -7.89 -0.94 -1.31
C SER A 60 -8.95 -0.76 -2.41
N GLY A 61 -10.00 -1.58 -2.39
CA GLY A 61 -11.14 -1.47 -3.31
C GLY A 61 -11.08 -2.46 -4.48
N GLY A 62 -11.89 -2.20 -5.51
CA GLY A 62 -12.04 -3.09 -6.67
C GLY A 62 -12.74 -4.43 -6.36
N ARG A 63 -13.43 -4.52 -5.22
CA ARG A 63 -14.00 -5.74 -4.65
C ARG A 63 -15.49 -5.60 -4.43
N ASP A 64 -16.29 -6.58 -4.88
CA ASP A 64 -17.71 -6.65 -4.54
C ASP A 64 -17.91 -7.20 -3.12
N LEU A 65 -18.15 -6.27 -2.19
CA LEU A 65 -18.44 -6.56 -0.79
C LEU A 65 -19.93 -6.43 -0.45
N LYS A 66 -20.82 -6.20 -1.43
CA LYS A 66 -22.24 -5.88 -1.19
C LYS A 66 -23.03 -7.08 -0.68
N THR A 67 -22.57 -8.30 -0.93
CA THR A 67 -23.26 -9.53 -0.56
C THR A 67 -22.59 -10.23 0.62
N GLY A 68 -23.38 -10.59 1.64
CA GLY A 68 -22.94 -11.47 2.72
C GLY A 68 -22.00 -10.87 3.78
N ASN A 69 -22.03 -9.54 4.01
CA ASN A 69 -21.23 -8.86 5.05
C ASN A 69 -19.72 -9.20 4.95
N LYS A 70 -19.22 -9.37 3.73
CA LYS A 70 -17.84 -9.74 3.45
C LYS A 70 -16.91 -8.58 3.76
N ARG A 71 -15.77 -8.90 4.39
CA ARG A 71 -14.68 -7.94 4.64
C ARG A 71 -13.57 -8.01 3.58
N THR A 72 -13.54 -9.08 2.78
CA THR A 72 -12.56 -9.35 1.71
C THR A 72 -13.21 -10.17 0.59
N SER A 73 -12.79 -9.96 -0.66
CA SER A 73 -13.17 -10.76 -1.83
C SER A 73 -12.07 -10.71 -2.90
N SER A 74 -12.21 -11.49 -3.96
CA SER A 74 -11.42 -11.32 -5.18
C SER A 74 -11.68 -9.95 -5.84
N GLN A 75 -10.72 -9.50 -6.65
CA GLN A 75 -10.88 -8.30 -7.47
C GLN A 75 -11.93 -8.57 -8.57
N THR A 76 -12.93 -7.69 -8.64
CA THR A 76 -14.07 -7.78 -9.57
C THR A 76 -14.27 -6.49 -10.36
N SER A 77 -13.56 -5.41 -10.03
CA SER A 77 -13.64 -4.13 -10.72
C SER A 77 -12.37 -3.32 -10.53
N ASP A 78 -12.21 -2.25 -11.33
CA ASP A 78 -11.14 -1.28 -11.18
C ASP A 78 -11.07 -0.68 -9.75
N GLN A 79 -9.86 -0.52 -9.25
CA GLN A 79 -9.59 0.33 -8.09
C GLN A 79 -9.65 1.81 -8.49
N ALA A 80 -10.13 2.64 -7.56
CA ALA A 80 -10.21 4.08 -7.76
C ALA A 80 -9.15 4.82 -6.92
N MET A 81 -8.62 5.90 -7.48
CA MET A 81 -7.77 6.86 -6.76
C MET A 81 -8.62 7.78 -5.86
N ASP A 82 -9.28 7.18 -4.88
CA ASP A 82 -10.18 7.83 -3.91
C ASP A 82 -9.83 7.50 -2.46
N ARG A 83 -10.38 8.24 -1.50
CA ARG A 83 -10.35 7.94 -0.05
C ARG A 83 -8.96 7.57 0.47
N PHE A 84 -8.76 6.31 0.85
CA PHE A 84 -7.52 5.83 1.44
C PHE A 84 -6.40 5.68 0.41
N ASN A 85 -6.72 5.33 -0.83
CA ASN A 85 -5.74 5.24 -1.90
C ASN A 85 -5.24 6.63 -2.25
N LEU A 86 -6.16 7.61 -2.31
CA LEU A 86 -5.79 9.02 -2.49
C LEU A 86 -4.97 9.54 -1.29
N ALA A 87 -5.32 9.18 -0.06
CA ALA A 87 -4.54 9.54 1.13
C ALA A 87 -3.09 9.00 1.04
N LEU A 88 -2.91 7.76 0.60
CA LEU A 88 -1.60 7.16 0.37
C LEU A 88 -0.84 7.91 -0.73
N ALA A 89 -1.48 8.16 -1.87
CA ALA A 89 -0.88 8.87 -3.00
C ALA A 89 -0.44 10.30 -2.64
N MET A 90 -1.27 11.04 -1.90
CA MET A 90 -0.95 12.39 -1.43
C MET A 90 0.18 12.43 -0.39
N THR A 91 0.59 11.29 0.16
CA THR A 91 1.70 11.20 1.13
C THR A 91 3.06 11.33 0.46
N CYS A 92 3.14 10.94 -0.82
CA CYS A 92 4.31 11.08 -1.66
C CYS A 92 4.67 12.57 -1.84
N ALA A 93 5.97 12.91 -1.75
CA ALA A 93 6.48 14.27 -2.00
C ALA A 93 6.58 14.62 -3.49
N ALA A 94 5.64 14.14 -4.29
CA ALA A 94 5.51 14.42 -5.70
C ALA A 94 4.11 14.93 -6.01
N LYS A 95 3.98 15.66 -7.13
CA LYS A 95 2.67 16.10 -7.60
C LYS A 95 1.88 14.88 -8.09
N LEU A 96 0.71 14.67 -7.50
CA LEU A 96 -0.15 13.56 -7.88
C LEU A 96 -0.85 13.83 -9.23
N ASP A 97 -0.65 12.91 -10.16
CA ASP A 97 -1.51 12.69 -11.32
C ASP A 97 -2.43 11.48 -11.03
N LYS A 98 -3.75 11.66 -11.09
CA LYS A 98 -4.69 10.55 -10.79
C LYS A 98 -4.64 9.43 -11.83
N LYS A 99 -4.13 9.69 -13.03
CA LYS A 99 -4.03 8.72 -14.13
C LYS A 99 -2.71 7.95 -14.09
N ASN A 100 -1.63 8.66 -13.82
CA ASN A 100 -0.27 8.11 -13.92
C ASN A 100 0.37 7.84 -12.55
N GLY A 101 -0.19 8.40 -11.48
CA GLY A 101 0.35 8.32 -10.14
C GLY A 101 1.29 9.48 -9.79
N ALA A 102 2.29 9.21 -8.97
CA ALA A 102 3.26 10.19 -8.49
C ALA A 102 4.59 9.49 -8.19
N ASP A 103 5.70 10.04 -8.67
CA ASP A 103 7.05 9.55 -8.36
C ASP A 103 7.88 10.69 -7.77
N ALA A 104 8.39 10.49 -6.55
CA ALA A 104 9.25 11.46 -5.88
C ALA A 104 10.71 11.35 -6.29
N GLY A 105 11.12 10.26 -6.97
CA GLY A 105 12.52 10.02 -7.33
C GLY A 105 13.46 10.19 -6.14
N ASP A 106 14.51 10.98 -6.31
CA ASP A 106 15.50 11.28 -5.26
C ASP A 106 14.92 12.05 -4.06
N ASP A 107 13.79 12.72 -4.25
CA ASP A 107 13.12 13.54 -3.22
C ASP A 107 12.18 12.74 -2.31
N TRP A 108 12.13 11.41 -2.42
CA TRP A 108 11.28 10.54 -1.60
C TRP A 108 11.45 10.75 -0.08
N GLN A 109 12.63 11.21 0.35
CA GLN A 109 12.90 11.52 1.75
C GLN A 109 12.07 12.70 2.26
N LYS A 110 11.52 13.54 1.38
CA LYS A 110 10.59 14.63 1.74
C LYS A 110 9.16 14.13 1.93
N SER A 111 8.85 12.88 1.53
CA SER A 111 7.53 12.29 1.73
C SER A 111 7.18 12.21 3.21
N ARG A 112 5.88 12.35 3.51
CA ARG A 112 5.40 12.26 4.89
C ARG A 112 5.61 10.84 5.42
N PRO A 113 6.05 10.68 6.68
CA PRO A 113 6.29 9.37 7.24
C PRO A 113 4.98 8.63 7.49
N ILE A 114 4.94 7.34 7.14
CA ILE A 114 3.84 6.43 7.43
C ILE A 114 4.29 5.36 8.41
N ARG A 115 3.40 4.97 9.31
CA ARG A 115 3.67 3.85 10.23
C ARG A 115 3.35 2.54 9.53
N VAL A 116 4.24 1.56 9.65
CA VAL A 116 4.04 0.24 9.07
C VAL A 116 3.85 -0.78 10.17
N VAL A 117 2.80 -1.59 10.03
CA VAL A 117 2.50 -2.71 10.92
C VAL A 117 2.46 -3.98 10.10
N ARG A 118 3.24 -4.99 10.47
CA ARG A 118 3.20 -6.33 9.85
C ARG A 118 2.30 -7.24 10.67
N GLY A 119 1.43 -7.97 10.00
CA GLY A 119 0.55 -8.97 10.61
C GLY A 119 1.05 -10.40 10.36
N GLU A 120 0.73 -11.32 11.26
CA GLU A 120 1.08 -12.74 11.19
C GLU A 120 0.72 -13.39 9.84
N LYS A 121 -0.43 -13.00 9.26
CA LYS A 121 -0.91 -13.51 7.96
C LYS A 121 0.04 -13.25 6.80
N LEU A 122 0.90 -12.22 6.92
CA LEU A 122 1.93 -11.94 5.93
C LEU A 122 2.86 -13.14 5.72
N GLY A 123 3.06 -13.98 6.74
CA GLY A 123 3.93 -15.14 6.68
C GLY A 123 3.49 -16.24 5.72
N MET A 124 2.27 -16.15 5.17
CA MET A 124 1.81 -17.02 4.08
C MET A 124 2.60 -16.80 2.78
N HIS A 125 3.12 -15.59 2.55
CA HIS A 125 3.86 -15.24 1.34
C HIS A 125 5.27 -14.73 1.65
N HIS A 126 5.46 -14.04 2.79
CA HIS A 126 6.72 -13.42 3.20
C HIS A 126 7.06 -13.77 4.67
N PRO A 127 7.37 -15.04 4.97
CA PRO A 127 7.63 -15.53 6.34
C PRO A 127 8.82 -14.86 7.03
N GLU A 128 9.80 -14.36 6.28
CA GLU A 128 11.02 -13.74 6.80
C GLU A 128 10.77 -12.40 7.53
N PHE A 129 9.72 -11.67 7.14
CA PHE A 129 9.39 -10.36 7.72
C PHE A 129 8.14 -10.37 8.59
N ALA A 130 7.31 -11.40 8.48
CA ALA A 130 6.10 -11.54 9.28
C ALA A 130 6.40 -11.82 10.77
N PRO A 131 5.62 -11.26 11.70
CA PRO A 131 5.71 -11.67 13.10
C PRO A 131 5.13 -13.08 13.29
N ALA A 132 5.70 -13.84 14.24
CA ALA A 132 5.23 -15.18 14.56
C ALA A 132 3.76 -15.21 15.07
N LYS A 133 3.29 -14.13 15.68
CA LYS A 133 1.90 -14.01 16.16
C LYS A 133 1.42 -12.57 16.18
N GLY A 134 0.17 -12.35 15.81
CA GLY A 134 -0.51 -11.05 15.97
C GLY A 134 -0.02 -9.97 14.99
N GLN A 135 0.21 -8.77 15.51
CA GLN A 135 0.65 -7.60 14.73
C GLN A 135 1.89 -6.97 15.38
N ARG A 136 2.87 -6.58 14.58
CA ARG A 136 4.12 -5.95 15.02
C ARG A 136 4.30 -4.61 14.31
N TYR A 137 4.59 -3.58 15.08
CA TYR A 137 4.97 -2.28 14.52
C TYR A 137 6.43 -2.31 14.08
N ASP A 138 6.68 -1.95 12.82
CA ASP A 138 7.98 -2.13 12.16
C ASP A 138 8.66 -0.79 11.81
N GLY A 139 8.11 0.32 12.30
CA GLY A 139 8.72 1.64 12.19
C GLY A 139 8.01 2.60 11.24
N LEU A 140 8.71 3.71 10.95
CA LEU A 140 8.29 4.71 9.98
C LEU A 140 8.89 4.40 8.62
N TYR A 141 8.09 4.55 7.57
CA TYR A 141 8.48 4.37 6.18
C TYR A 141 8.03 5.61 5.38
N LYS A 142 8.47 5.71 4.14
CA LYS A 142 8.12 6.80 3.22
C LYS A 142 7.74 6.24 1.87
N VAL A 143 6.75 6.88 1.25
CA VAL A 143 6.30 6.56 -0.10
C VAL A 143 7.30 7.15 -1.09
N VAL A 144 7.88 6.31 -1.94
CA VAL A 144 8.77 6.74 -3.03
C VAL A 144 7.94 7.06 -4.26
N LYS A 145 7.08 6.13 -4.65
CA LYS A 145 6.20 6.31 -5.80
C LYS A 145 4.88 5.59 -5.62
N VAL A 146 3.85 6.09 -6.29
CA VAL A 146 2.53 5.47 -6.42
C VAL A 146 2.21 5.42 -7.90
N CYS A 147 1.76 4.28 -8.40
CA CYS A 147 1.48 4.07 -9.81
C CYS A 147 0.13 3.39 -10.00
N VAL A 148 -0.49 3.66 -11.16
CA VAL A 148 -1.72 2.99 -11.60
C VAL A 148 -1.31 1.89 -12.59
N TYR A 149 -1.58 0.64 -12.26
CA TYR A 149 -1.26 -0.49 -13.12
C TYR A 149 -2.51 -0.94 -13.87
N ILE A 150 -2.35 -1.22 -15.16
CA ILE A 150 -3.36 -1.95 -15.94
C ILE A 150 -2.96 -3.42 -15.91
N ILE A 151 -3.73 -4.24 -15.19
CA ILE A 151 -3.56 -5.68 -15.22
C ILE A 151 -4.38 -6.19 -16.40
N ILE A 152 -3.70 -6.65 -17.45
CA ILE A 152 -4.33 -7.07 -18.71
C ILE A 152 -4.70 -8.58 -18.68
N ASP A 153 -3.95 -9.37 -17.92
CA ASP A 153 -4.14 -10.79 -17.61
C ASP A 153 -3.28 -11.15 -16.38
N GLU A 154 -3.70 -12.10 -15.53
CA GLU A 154 -2.93 -12.55 -14.34
C GLU A 154 -1.60 -13.25 -14.71
N ARG A 155 -1.37 -13.48 -16.00
CA ARG A 155 -0.19 -14.18 -16.55
C ARG A 155 0.82 -13.26 -17.26
N GLU A 156 0.52 -11.98 -17.43
CA GLU A 156 1.44 -11.01 -18.04
C GLU A 156 1.94 -9.98 -17.02
N GLU A 157 3.16 -9.47 -17.21
CA GLU A 157 3.67 -8.38 -16.38
C GLU A 157 2.77 -7.13 -16.52
N PRO A 158 2.34 -6.52 -15.40
CA PRO A 158 1.41 -5.41 -15.43
C PRO A 158 2.04 -4.19 -16.08
N ARG A 159 1.29 -3.51 -16.96
CA ARG A 159 1.77 -2.29 -17.61
C ARG A 159 1.71 -1.12 -16.63
N VAL A 160 2.86 -0.50 -16.44
CA VAL A 160 3.09 0.60 -15.49
C VAL A 160 2.73 1.93 -16.16
N SER A 161 1.90 2.75 -15.52
CA SER A 161 1.57 4.09 -16.05
C SER A 161 2.46 5.23 -15.53
N CYS A 162 3.29 4.97 -14.52
CA CYS A 162 4.27 5.94 -14.03
C CYS A 162 5.54 5.89 -14.89
N ASN A 163 5.96 7.07 -15.37
CA ASN A 163 7.20 7.28 -16.13
C ASN A 163 8.42 7.29 -15.21
#